data_AF-A0A426ZR90-F1
#
_entry.id   AF-A0A426ZR90-F1
#
_cell.length_a   1.000
_cell.length_b   1.000
_cell.length_c   1.000
_cell.angle_alpha   90.00
_cell.angle_beta   90.00
_cell.angle_gamma   90.00
#
_symmetry.space_group_name_H-M   'P 1'
#
loop_
_entity.id
_entity.type
_entity.pdbx_description
1 polymer ?
#
loop_
_entity_poly.entity_id
_entity_poly.type
_entity_poly.pdbx_seq_one_letter_code
_entity_poly.pdbx_strand_id
1 'polypeptide(L)'
;MLEPLIDSNARYYSENVLITTKGSTIEYSTVLSLVTSIDLSNNDLHGEIPVELTDLHGLHFLNLSKNHLAGEIPPEIGGMRQLESLDLSMNNLGGEIPLNLSALNFLSHMNLSYNHLSGRIPTSNQLQTLNDPSIYTGNKGLCGTPLPKCPGDEASQGPASAGVQEEDDDSDKLEMILNIASIVIGFVVGFWGFVGTMIVKQGMRIAVF
;
A
#
# COMPACT_ATOMS: atom_id res chain seq x y z
N MET A 1 29.91 -39.03 -16.77
CA MET A 1 30.14 -38.66 -15.36
C MET A 1 29.14 -37.54 -15.08
N LEU A 2 27.86 -37.90 -14.93
CA LEU A 2 27.14 -38.14 -13.67
C LEU A 2 27.10 -36.88 -12.78
N GLU A 3 25.91 -36.24 -12.81
CA GLU A 3 25.25 -35.28 -11.91
C GLU A 3 26.06 -34.40 -10.95
N PRO A 4 25.75 -33.09 -10.87
CA PRO A 4 25.63 -32.43 -9.58
C PRO A 4 24.22 -32.69 -9.02
N LEU A 5 24.16 -33.46 -7.94
CA LEU A 5 22.99 -33.58 -7.07
C LEU A 5 22.69 -32.19 -6.49
N ILE A 6 21.65 -31.51 -6.98
CA ILE A 6 21.10 -30.34 -6.30
C ILE A 6 19.99 -30.83 -5.39
N ASP A 7 20.31 -30.75 -4.11
CA ASP A 7 19.50 -31.10 -2.96
C ASP A 7 18.16 -30.34 -2.94
N SER A 8 17.13 -31.07 -2.52
CA SER A 8 15.69 -30.80 -2.43
C SER A 8 15.25 -29.65 -1.52
N ASN A 9 16.09 -28.64 -1.29
CA ASN A 9 15.77 -27.47 -0.48
C ASN A 9 16.17 -26.18 -1.22
N ALA A 10 15.41 -25.85 -2.27
CA ALA A 10 15.63 -24.74 -3.20
C ALA A 10 15.91 -23.40 -2.47
N ARG A 11 17.16 -22.92 -2.49
CA ARG A 11 17.55 -21.65 -1.83
C ARG A 11 18.53 -20.75 -2.60
N TYR A 12 18.97 -21.10 -3.81
CA TYR A 12 19.89 -20.25 -4.58
C TYR A 12 19.68 -20.43 -6.09
N TYR A 13 19.70 -19.34 -6.84
CA TYR A 13 19.91 -19.39 -8.29
C TYR A 13 21.41 -19.52 -8.57
N SER A 14 21.78 -20.42 -9.47
CA SER A 14 23.17 -20.67 -9.88
C SER A 14 23.54 -19.81 -11.09
N GLU A 15 23.35 -18.50 -11.00
CA GLU A 15 23.80 -17.56 -12.04
C GLU A 15 24.76 -16.53 -11.45
N ASN A 16 25.88 -16.29 -12.17
CA ASN A 16 26.88 -15.32 -11.77
C ASN A 16 26.53 -13.96 -12.40
N VAL A 17 26.43 -12.91 -11.58
CA VAL A 17 26.17 -11.55 -12.05
C VAL A 17 27.44 -10.71 -11.89
N LEU A 18 27.89 -10.10 -12.98
CA LEU A 18 29.03 -9.17 -12.99
C LEU A 18 28.52 -7.74 -12.89
N ILE A 19 28.70 -7.10 -11.73
CA ILE A 19 28.30 -5.71 -11.50
C ILE A 19 29.53 -4.81 -11.59
N THR A 20 29.55 -3.89 -12.55
CA THR A 20 30.64 -2.90 -12.68
C THR A 20 30.19 -1.53 -12.19
N THR A 21 30.77 -1.05 -11.09
CA THR A 21 30.50 0.28 -10.55
C THR A 21 31.81 1.02 -10.28
N LYS A 22 31.91 2.30 -10.68
CA LYS A 22 33.09 3.15 -10.49
C LYS A 22 34.42 2.52 -10.95
N GLY A 23 34.39 1.72 -12.03
CA GLY A 23 35.55 1.01 -12.56
C GLY A 23 35.95 -0.27 -11.80
N SER A 24 35.16 -0.67 -10.81
CA SER A 24 35.32 -1.93 -10.07
C SER A 24 34.23 -2.92 -10.49
N THR A 25 34.64 -4.12 -10.91
CA THR A 25 33.73 -5.21 -11.27
C THR A 25 33.68 -6.22 -10.12
N ILE A 26 32.48 -6.50 -9.61
CA ILE A 26 32.22 -7.49 -8.56
C ILE A 26 31.38 -8.61 -9.18
N GLU A 27 31.83 -9.85 -9.01
CA GLU A 27 31.08 -11.04 -9.40
C GLU A 27 30.28 -11.56 -8.22
N TYR A 28 28.95 -11.55 -8.36
CA TYR A 28 28.03 -12.16 -7.41
C TYR A 28 27.71 -13.58 -7.91
N SER A 29 28.32 -14.58 -7.29
CA SER A 29 28.14 -16.01 -7.61
C SER A 29 27.03 -16.68 -6.80
N THR A 30 26.47 -15.99 -5.82
CA THR A 30 25.33 -16.43 -5.00
C THR A 30 24.27 -15.34 -4.96
N VAL A 31 23.33 -15.39 -5.90
CA VAL A 31 22.17 -14.50 -5.89
C VAL A 31 21.14 -15.06 -4.89
N LEU A 32 20.73 -14.24 -3.93
CA LEU A 32 19.81 -14.63 -2.87
C LEU A 32 18.42 -14.91 -3.45
N SER A 33 18.03 -16.19 -3.54
CA SER A 33 16.65 -16.63 -3.81
C SER A 33 15.67 -16.30 -2.67
N LEU A 34 16.14 -15.60 -1.63
CA LEU A 34 15.44 -15.35 -0.37
C LEU A 34 15.07 -13.87 -0.20
N VAL A 35 15.20 -13.04 -1.24
CA VAL A 35 14.66 -11.68 -1.17
C VAL A 35 13.14 -11.79 -1.17
N THR A 36 12.59 -11.84 0.03
CA THR A 36 11.15 -11.89 0.30
C THR A 36 10.60 -10.50 0.59
N SER A 37 11.46 -9.53 0.86
CA SER A 37 11.07 -8.15 1.15
C SER A 37 12.08 -7.17 0.57
N ILE A 38 11.56 -6.17 -0.15
CA ILE A 38 12.31 -5.00 -0.62
C ILE A 38 11.57 -3.77 -0.11
N ASP A 39 12.26 -2.96 0.67
CA ASP A 39 11.81 -1.63 1.07
C ASP A 39 12.85 -0.60 0.59
N LEU A 40 12.45 0.17 -0.41
CA LEU A 40 13.21 1.31 -0.94
C LEU A 40 12.42 2.61 -0.77
N SER A 41 11.48 2.64 0.18
CA SER A 41 10.64 3.80 0.40
C SER A 41 11.43 4.99 0.95
N ASN A 42 10.90 6.19 0.70
CA ASN A 42 11.45 7.44 1.22
C ASN A 42 12.90 7.70 0.75
N ASN A 43 13.09 7.65 -0.57
CA ASN A 43 14.33 7.97 -1.26
C ASN A 43 14.05 8.95 -2.43
N ASP A 44 15.11 9.34 -3.14
CA ASP A 44 15.03 10.19 -4.34
C ASP A 44 15.14 9.36 -5.64
N LEU A 45 14.59 8.14 -5.66
CA LEU A 45 14.64 7.28 -6.86
C LEU A 45 13.79 7.88 -7.97
N HIS A 46 14.33 7.90 -9.18
CA HIS A 46 13.72 8.47 -10.38
C HIS A 46 13.78 7.48 -11.54
N GLY A 47 13.05 7.78 -12.61
CA GLY A 47 12.91 6.88 -13.75
C GLY A 47 11.73 5.94 -13.58
N GLU A 48 11.69 4.88 -14.37
CA GLU A 48 10.60 3.91 -14.39
C GLU A 48 10.86 2.73 -13.43
N ILE A 49 9.81 1.97 -13.11
CA ILE A 49 9.97 0.69 -12.43
C ILE A 49 10.55 -0.30 -13.46
N PRO A 50 11.77 -0.83 -13.26
CA PRO A 50 12.38 -1.75 -14.22
C PRO A 50 11.57 -3.05 -14.27
N VAL A 51 11.32 -3.56 -15.47
CA VAL A 51 10.56 -4.80 -15.67
C VAL A 51 11.25 -6.01 -15.03
N GLU A 52 12.57 -5.97 -14.93
CA GLU A 52 13.40 -7.00 -14.29
C GLU A 52 13.11 -7.15 -12.80
N LEU A 53 12.50 -6.15 -12.14
CA LEU A 53 12.03 -6.29 -10.76
C LEU A 53 10.95 -7.37 -10.62
N THR A 54 10.22 -7.65 -11.70
CA THR A 54 9.12 -8.63 -11.73
C THR A 54 9.61 -10.08 -11.81
N ASP A 55 10.89 -10.30 -12.10
CA ASP A 55 11.53 -11.62 -12.09
C ASP A 55 11.80 -12.14 -10.65
N LEU A 56 11.60 -11.29 -9.64
CA LEU A 56 11.70 -11.66 -8.24
C LEU A 56 10.45 -12.40 -7.74
N HIS A 57 10.23 -13.62 -8.27
CA HIS A 57 9.02 -14.41 -7.98
C HIS A 57 8.86 -14.83 -6.51
N GLY A 58 9.94 -14.79 -5.71
CA GLY A 58 9.92 -15.09 -4.28
C GLY A 58 9.58 -13.90 -3.38
N LEU A 59 9.33 -12.72 -3.96
CA LEU A 59 9.06 -11.50 -3.20
C LEU A 59 7.65 -11.51 -2.61
N HIS A 60 7.54 -11.23 -1.31
CA HIS A 60 6.29 -11.12 -0.57
C HIS A 60 5.95 -9.65 -0.28
N PHE A 61 6.95 -8.78 -0.07
CA PHE A 61 6.76 -7.37 0.27
C PHE A 61 7.57 -6.49 -0.68
N LEU A 62 6.89 -5.57 -1.36
CA LEU A 62 7.53 -4.54 -2.18
C LEU A 62 7.02 -3.16 -1.77
N ASN A 63 7.92 -2.33 -1.24
CA ASN A 63 7.64 -0.95 -0.88
C ASN A 63 8.57 -0.01 -1.65
N LEU A 64 8.00 0.73 -2.60
CA LEU A 64 8.69 1.76 -3.39
C LEU A 64 8.10 3.15 -3.11
N SER A 65 7.32 3.31 -2.04
CA SER A 65 6.59 4.54 -1.76
C SER A 65 7.50 5.74 -1.48
N LYS A 66 6.98 6.96 -1.63
CA LYS A 66 7.72 8.21 -1.35
C LYS A 66 9.04 8.29 -2.13
N ASN A 67 8.93 8.20 -3.44
CA ASN A 67 10.02 8.39 -4.40
C ASN A 67 9.55 9.33 -5.52
N HIS A 68 10.34 9.43 -6.59
CA HIS A 68 10.04 10.19 -7.81
C HIS A 68 9.92 9.27 -9.03
N LEU A 69 9.46 8.03 -8.84
CA LEU A 69 9.29 7.06 -9.93
C LEU A 69 8.17 7.52 -10.85
N ALA A 70 8.39 7.44 -12.16
CA ALA A 70 7.47 7.86 -13.22
C ALA A 70 7.24 6.70 -14.21
N GLY A 71 6.49 6.95 -15.28
CA GLY A 71 6.10 5.91 -16.24
C GLY A 71 4.91 5.09 -15.74
N GLU A 72 4.70 3.91 -16.33
CA GLU A 72 3.58 3.03 -16.04
C GLU A 72 3.96 1.92 -15.04
N ILE A 73 2.97 1.29 -14.43
CA ILE A 73 3.19 0.06 -13.64
C ILE A 73 3.37 -1.10 -14.64
N PRO A 74 4.51 -1.81 -14.65
CA PRO A 74 4.74 -2.91 -15.58
C PRO A 74 3.66 -4.01 -15.41
N PRO A 75 2.96 -4.43 -16.47
CA PRO A 75 1.92 -5.46 -16.37
C PRO A 75 2.48 -6.82 -15.91
N GLU A 76 3.78 -7.06 -16.10
CA GLU A 76 4.51 -8.23 -15.64
C GLU A 76 4.50 -8.38 -14.11
N ILE A 77 4.17 -7.33 -13.35
CA ILE A 77 4.01 -7.40 -11.89
C ILE A 77 2.99 -8.47 -11.47
N GLY A 78 2.00 -8.77 -12.33
CA GLY A 78 1.05 -9.88 -12.10
C GLY A 78 1.70 -11.28 -12.06
N GLY A 79 2.96 -11.41 -12.51
CA GLY A 79 3.76 -12.63 -12.42
C GLY A 79 4.37 -12.88 -11.04
N MET A 80 4.39 -11.88 -10.15
CA MET A 80 4.97 -11.97 -8.80
C MET A 80 4.01 -12.67 -7.83
N ARG A 81 3.72 -13.95 -8.09
CA ARG A 81 2.60 -14.67 -7.45
C ARG A 81 2.67 -14.82 -5.93
N GLN A 82 3.82 -14.60 -5.29
CA GLN A 82 3.99 -14.65 -3.83
C GLN A 82 3.77 -13.29 -3.15
N LEU A 83 3.49 -12.23 -3.91
CA LEU A 83 3.38 -10.88 -3.36
C LEU A 83 2.15 -10.74 -2.46
N GLU A 84 2.39 -10.35 -1.21
CA GLU A 84 1.38 -10.12 -0.17
C GLU A 84 1.15 -8.62 0.05
N SER A 85 2.18 -7.79 -0.15
CA SER A 85 2.11 -6.35 0.04
C SER A 85 2.82 -5.58 -1.08
N LEU A 86 2.11 -4.60 -1.64
CA LEU A 86 2.60 -3.70 -2.68
C LEU A 86 2.29 -2.24 -2.33
N ASP A 87 3.31 -1.45 -2.03
CA ASP A 87 3.16 -0.01 -1.81
C ASP A 87 3.95 0.78 -2.87
N LEU A 88 3.20 1.45 -3.76
CA LEU A 88 3.72 2.33 -4.80
C LEU A 88 3.30 3.79 -4.56
N SER A 89 2.77 4.11 -3.38
CA SER A 89 2.17 5.41 -3.09
C SER A 89 3.18 6.56 -3.09
N MET A 90 2.70 7.79 -3.29
CA MET A 90 3.53 8.99 -3.25
C MET A 90 4.70 8.91 -4.26
N ASN A 91 4.36 8.68 -5.52
CA ASN A 91 5.28 8.67 -6.66
C ASN A 91 4.67 9.51 -7.81
N ASN A 92 5.28 9.46 -8.99
CA ASN A 92 4.83 10.14 -10.19
C ASN A 92 4.29 9.16 -11.26
N LEU A 93 3.88 7.95 -10.87
CA LEU A 93 3.42 6.89 -11.79
C LEU A 93 2.14 7.31 -12.53
N GLY A 94 2.04 6.97 -13.80
CA GLY A 94 0.90 7.25 -14.68
C GLY A 94 0.37 6.00 -15.38
N GLY A 95 -0.47 6.20 -16.39
CA GLY A 95 -1.11 5.11 -17.12
C GLY A 95 -2.30 4.49 -16.37
N GLU A 96 -2.73 3.31 -16.82
CA GLU A 96 -3.79 2.53 -16.19
C GLU A 96 -3.25 1.54 -15.17
N ILE A 97 -4.09 1.13 -14.22
CA ILE A 97 -3.75 0.02 -13.32
C ILE A 97 -3.84 -1.29 -14.13
N PRO A 98 -2.74 -2.05 -14.31
CA PRO A 98 -2.75 -3.21 -15.18
C PRO A 98 -3.67 -4.31 -14.63
N LEU A 99 -4.55 -4.86 -15.49
CA LEU A 99 -5.48 -5.93 -15.12
C LEU A 99 -4.76 -7.18 -14.59
N ASN A 100 -3.51 -7.39 -15.01
CA ASN A 100 -2.62 -8.45 -14.56
C ASN A 100 -2.41 -8.46 -13.04
N LEU A 101 -2.58 -7.33 -12.33
CA LEU A 101 -2.53 -7.29 -10.86
C LEU A 101 -3.59 -8.20 -10.21
N SER A 102 -4.69 -8.48 -10.90
CA SER A 102 -5.71 -9.43 -10.45
C SER A 102 -5.22 -10.88 -10.36
N ALA A 103 -4.05 -11.21 -10.93
CA ALA A 103 -3.44 -12.53 -10.85
C ALA A 103 -2.69 -12.75 -9.52
N LEU A 104 -2.49 -11.70 -8.71
CA LEU A 104 -1.83 -11.75 -7.42
C LEU A 104 -2.79 -12.29 -6.34
N ASN A 105 -2.79 -13.61 -6.16
CA ASN A 105 -3.76 -14.28 -5.29
C ASN A 105 -3.53 -14.08 -3.78
N PHE A 106 -2.31 -13.70 -3.37
CA PHE A 106 -1.94 -13.48 -1.96
C PHE A 106 -1.88 -12.00 -1.57
N LEU A 107 -2.13 -11.09 -2.51
CA LEU A 107 -2.06 -9.65 -2.24
C LEU A 107 -3.15 -9.25 -1.24
N SER A 108 -2.71 -8.79 -0.07
CA SER A 108 -3.57 -8.39 1.05
C SER A 108 -3.47 -6.90 1.35
N HIS A 109 -2.34 -6.28 1.01
CA HIS A 109 -2.10 -4.86 1.20
C HIS A 109 -1.64 -4.24 -0.11
N MET A 110 -2.36 -3.22 -0.57
CA MET A 110 -1.99 -2.44 -1.74
C MET A 110 -2.17 -0.96 -1.42
N ASN A 111 -1.23 -0.12 -1.86
CA ASN A 111 -1.38 1.32 -1.80
C ASN A 111 -0.83 1.97 -3.07
N LEU A 112 -1.71 2.62 -3.83
CA LEU A 112 -1.40 3.30 -5.09
C LEU A 112 -1.64 4.81 -4.99
N SER A 113 -1.89 5.32 -3.78
CA SER A 113 -2.32 6.70 -3.54
C SER A 113 -1.25 7.71 -3.94
N TYR A 114 -1.66 8.95 -4.23
CA TYR A 114 -0.79 10.07 -4.57
C TYR A 114 0.16 9.74 -5.74
N ASN A 115 -0.43 9.35 -6.87
CA ASN A 115 0.23 9.18 -8.16
C ASN A 115 -0.57 9.95 -9.25
N HIS A 116 -0.21 9.75 -10.52
CA HIS A 116 -0.91 10.27 -11.70
C HIS A 116 -1.66 9.16 -12.47
N LEU A 117 -2.09 8.10 -11.78
CA LEU A 117 -2.80 6.97 -12.40
C LEU A 117 -4.17 7.42 -12.95
N SER A 118 -4.63 6.69 -13.97
CA SER A 118 -5.84 7.00 -14.71
C SER A 118 -6.61 5.75 -15.13
N GLY A 119 -7.85 5.93 -15.60
CA GLY A 119 -8.67 4.84 -16.08
C GLY A 119 -9.50 4.16 -14.99
N ARG A 120 -10.13 3.04 -15.36
CA ARG A 120 -11.01 2.29 -14.46
C ARG A 120 -10.20 1.40 -13.53
N ILE A 121 -10.52 1.40 -12.24
CA ILE A 121 -9.94 0.47 -11.27
C ILE A 121 -10.39 -0.96 -11.64
N PRO A 122 -9.45 -1.90 -11.86
CA PRO A 122 -9.79 -3.27 -12.22
C PRO A 122 -10.42 -4.00 -11.04
N THR A 123 -11.70 -4.35 -11.17
CA THR A 123 -12.48 -5.06 -10.14
C THR A 123 -12.46 -6.57 -10.37
N SER A 124 -11.29 -7.20 -10.35
CA SER A 124 -11.15 -8.65 -10.58
C SER A 124 -10.40 -9.33 -9.43
N ASN A 125 -10.86 -10.52 -9.03
CA ASN A 125 -10.25 -11.37 -7.99
C ASN A 125 -9.99 -10.60 -6.67
N GLN A 126 -8.76 -10.67 -6.14
CA GLN A 126 -8.35 -10.02 -4.89
C GLN A 126 -8.47 -8.49 -4.94
N LEU A 127 -8.49 -7.86 -6.11
CA LEU A 127 -8.66 -6.40 -6.19
C LEU A 127 -10.07 -5.96 -5.75
N GLN A 128 -11.05 -6.86 -5.76
CA GLN A 128 -12.39 -6.60 -5.21
C GLN A 128 -12.43 -6.61 -3.69
N THR A 129 -11.42 -7.12 -2.99
CA THR A 129 -11.36 -7.10 -1.52
C THR A 129 -10.70 -5.80 -1.03
N LEU A 130 -9.88 -5.16 -1.87
CA LEU A 130 -9.19 -3.89 -1.65
C LEU A 130 -10.11 -2.69 -1.92
N ASN A 131 -11.22 -2.62 -1.18
CA ASN A 131 -12.29 -1.63 -1.34
C ASN A 131 -12.07 -0.32 -0.57
N ASP A 132 -10.93 -0.15 0.11
CA ASP A 132 -10.64 1.11 0.79
C ASP A 132 -10.32 2.22 -0.23
N PRO A 133 -11.11 3.31 -0.29
CA PRO A 133 -10.82 4.44 -1.18
C PRO A 133 -9.44 5.09 -0.92
N SER A 134 -8.90 4.95 0.29
CA SER A 134 -7.60 5.54 0.66
C SER A 134 -6.45 5.02 -0.21
N ILE A 135 -6.54 3.76 -0.66
CA ILE A 135 -5.57 3.08 -1.53
C ILE A 135 -5.39 3.82 -2.86
N TYR A 136 -6.44 4.48 -3.36
CA TYR A 136 -6.47 5.10 -4.68
C TYR A 136 -6.47 6.63 -4.63
N THR A 137 -6.54 7.22 -3.42
CA THR A 137 -6.68 8.68 -3.25
C THR A 137 -5.52 9.45 -3.88
N GLY A 138 -5.73 10.69 -4.28
CA GLY A 138 -4.69 11.52 -4.90
C GLY A 138 -4.42 11.24 -6.39
N ASN A 139 -5.04 10.22 -6.98
CA ASN A 139 -5.02 9.97 -8.43
C ASN A 139 -6.26 10.59 -9.11
N LYS A 140 -6.09 11.72 -9.79
CA LYS A 140 -7.23 12.46 -10.39
C LYS A 140 -7.91 11.74 -11.56
N GLY A 141 -7.19 10.85 -12.24
CA GLY A 141 -7.69 10.15 -13.42
C GLY A 141 -8.38 8.82 -13.13
N LEU A 142 -8.32 8.32 -11.89
CA LEU A 142 -8.91 7.04 -11.53
C LEU A 142 -10.43 7.16 -11.29
N CYS A 143 -11.15 6.14 -11.72
CA CYS A 143 -12.59 6.03 -11.54
C CYS A 143 -13.03 4.55 -11.41
N GLY A 144 -14.28 4.32 -11.03
CA GLY A 144 -14.81 2.99 -10.72
C GLY A 144 -14.64 2.62 -9.25
N THR A 145 -15.44 1.68 -8.77
CA THR A 145 -15.48 1.29 -7.34
C THR A 145 -14.08 0.90 -6.83
N PRO A 146 -13.61 1.42 -5.68
CA PRO A 146 -14.36 2.18 -4.65
C PRO A 146 -14.46 3.70 -4.87
N LEU A 147 -13.93 4.25 -5.97
CA LEU A 147 -14.05 5.67 -6.35
C LEU A 147 -15.36 5.95 -7.13
N PRO A 148 -15.68 7.24 -7.42
CA PRO A 148 -16.83 7.59 -8.24
C PRO A 148 -16.83 6.90 -9.61
N LYS A 149 -18.03 6.70 -10.18
CA LYS A 149 -18.22 6.06 -11.49
C LYS A 149 -17.45 6.79 -12.61
N CYS A 150 -17.05 6.04 -13.63
CA CYS A 150 -16.32 6.61 -14.75
C CYS A 150 -17.23 7.46 -15.65
N PRO A 151 -16.74 8.60 -16.18
CA PRO A 151 -17.47 9.37 -17.18
C PRO A 151 -17.74 8.51 -18.42
N GLY A 152 -19.02 8.24 -18.71
CA GLY A 152 -19.44 7.35 -19.81
C GLY A 152 -20.35 6.20 -19.38
N ASP A 153 -20.39 5.87 -18.09
CA ASP A 153 -21.31 4.86 -17.54
C ASP A 153 -22.77 5.36 -17.42
N GLU A 154 -23.03 6.63 -17.74
CA GLU A 154 -24.34 7.29 -17.67
C GLU A 154 -25.05 7.45 -19.02
N ALA A 155 -24.50 6.93 -20.13
CA ALA A 155 -25.14 7.05 -21.46
C ALA A 155 -26.24 6.00 -21.76
N SER A 156 -26.70 5.25 -20.75
CA SER A 156 -27.79 4.28 -20.93
C SER A 156 -28.57 4.02 -19.64
N GLN A 157 -29.14 5.06 -19.05
CA GLN A 157 -30.36 4.94 -18.25
C GLN A 157 -31.17 6.23 -18.36
N GLY A 158 -32.31 6.14 -19.06
CA GLY A 158 -33.32 7.18 -19.12
C GLY A 158 -33.95 7.46 -17.74
N PRO A 159 -34.76 8.52 -17.63
CA PRO A 159 -35.23 9.01 -16.35
C PRO A 159 -36.31 8.09 -15.77
N ALA A 160 -36.08 7.58 -14.57
CA ALA A 160 -37.14 7.09 -13.71
C ALA A 160 -37.35 8.09 -12.56
N SER A 161 -38.57 8.60 -12.53
CA SER A 161 -39.09 9.61 -11.63
C SER A 161 -39.31 9.11 -10.20
N ALA A 162 -39.06 10.03 -9.26
CA ALA A 162 -39.89 10.39 -8.10
C ALA A 162 -40.12 9.40 -6.94
N GLY A 163 -39.65 9.86 -5.77
CA GLY A 163 -40.29 9.71 -4.45
C GLY A 163 -39.74 8.58 -3.58
N VAL A 164 -39.58 8.71 -2.26
CA VAL A 164 -39.95 9.72 -1.27
C VAL A 164 -39.26 9.34 0.06
N GLN A 165 -39.02 10.36 0.90
CA GLN A 165 -38.83 10.40 2.37
C GLN A 165 -37.53 9.91 3.05
N GLU A 166 -36.87 10.91 3.63
CA GLU A 166 -36.05 10.86 4.83
C GLU A 166 -36.89 10.33 6.01
N GLU A 167 -36.37 9.34 6.74
CA GLU A 167 -36.77 9.02 8.11
C GLU A 167 -35.56 9.30 9.01
N ASP A 168 -35.69 10.30 9.88
CA ASP A 168 -34.74 10.66 10.94
C ASP A 168 -34.73 9.53 11.99
N ASP A 169 -33.61 8.80 12.09
CA ASP A 169 -33.36 7.83 13.15
C ASP A 169 -32.70 8.53 14.35
N ASP A 170 -33.52 8.93 15.33
CA ASP A 170 -33.06 9.59 16.56
C ASP A 170 -32.45 8.62 17.59
N SER A 171 -32.40 7.30 17.30
CA SER A 171 -31.78 6.30 18.17
C SER A 171 -30.25 6.35 18.11
N ASP A 172 -29.69 6.51 16.90
CA ASP A 172 -28.24 6.45 16.66
C ASP A 172 -27.48 7.69 17.17
N LYS A 173 -28.15 8.84 17.24
CA LYS A 173 -27.56 10.08 17.78
C LYS A 173 -27.22 9.94 19.27
N LEU A 174 -28.00 9.17 20.03
CA LEU A 174 -27.79 9.02 21.47
C LEU A 174 -26.56 8.15 21.80
N GLU A 175 -26.36 7.06 21.06
CA GLU A 175 -25.15 6.23 21.22
C GLU A 175 -23.90 6.97 20.75
N MET A 176 -23.99 7.74 19.66
CA MET A 176 -22.89 8.62 19.22
C MET A 176 -22.52 9.66 20.30
N ILE A 177 -23.50 10.29 20.95
CA ILE A 177 -23.26 11.27 22.03
C ILE A 177 -22.63 10.60 23.25
N LEU A 178 -23.10 9.42 23.66
CA LEU A 178 -22.54 8.67 24.79
C LEU A 178 -21.09 8.27 24.52
N ASN A 179 -20.77 7.83 23.31
CA ASN A 179 -19.41 7.48 22.90
C ASN A 179 -18.48 8.71 22.96
N ILE A 180 -18.92 9.87 22.44
CA ILE A 180 -18.14 11.11 22.48
C ILE A 180 -17.92 11.57 23.94
N ALA A 181 -18.95 11.48 24.79
CA ALA A 181 -18.83 11.86 26.20
C ALA A 181 -17.77 11.04 26.95
N SER A 182 -17.68 9.73 26.69
CA SER A 182 -16.69 8.85 27.32
C SER A 182 -15.24 9.22 26.96
N ILE A 183 -14.98 9.61 25.71
CA ILE A 183 -13.66 10.04 25.23
C ILE A 183 -13.23 11.32 25.93
N VAL A 184 -14.14 12.29 26.05
CA VAL A 184 -13.86 13.57 26.71
C VAL A 184 -13.60 13.38 28.20
N ILE A 185 -14.40 12.56 28.88
CA ILE A 185 -14.19 12.26 30.32
C ILE A 185 -12.84 11.55 30.52
N GLY A 186 -12.51 10.56 29.67
CA GLY A 186 -11.23 9.86 29.71
C GLY A 186 -10.04 10.80 29.52
N PHE A 187 -10.14 11.74 28.58
CA PHE A 187 -9.09 12.74 28.35
C PHE A 187 -8.92 13.68 29.55
N VAL A 188 -10.01 14.16 30.14
CA VAL A 188 -9.94 15.05 31.31
C VAL A 188 -9.35 14.32 32.53
N VAL A 189 -9.83 13.11 32.84
CA VAL A 189 -9.34 12.36 34.01
C VAL A 189 -7.88 11.93 33.81
N GLY A 190 -7.53 11.42 32.63
CA GLY A 190 -6.18 10.96 32.32
C GLY A 190 -5.17 12.10 32.26
N PHE A 191 -5.50 13.18 31.54
CA PHE A 191 -4.59 14.31 31.35
C PHE A 191 -4.40 15.10 32.65
N TRP A 192 -5.47 15.43 33.39
CA TRP A 192 -5.35 16.18 34.64
C TRP A 192 -4.86 15.34 35.81
N GLY A 193 -5.16 14.03 35.84
CA GLY A 193 -4.58 13.11 36.82
C GLY A 193 -3.07 12.93 36.63
N PHE A 194 -2.62 12.75 35.40
CA PHE A 194 -1.19 12.58 35.10
C PHE A 194 -0.39 13.88 35.27
N VAL A 195 -0.92 15.02 34.78
CA VAL A 195 -0.25 16.32 34.93
C VAL A 195 -0.30 16.80 36.38
N GLY A 196 -1.41 16.60 37.09
CA GLY A 196 -1.54 16.93 38.51
C GLY A 196 -0.57 16.15 39.38
N THR A 197 -0.40 14.84 39.14
CA THR A 197 0.60 14.03 39.87
C THR A 197 2.03 14.47 39.57
N MET A 198 2.33 14.91 38.36
CA MET A 198 3.64 15.47 38.00
C MET A 198 3.93 16.81 38.69
N ILE A 199 2.94 17.71 38.80
CA ILE A 199 3.09 19.02 39.46
C ILE A 199 3.29 18.85 40.99
N VAL A 200 2.53 17.95 41.63
CA VAL A 200 2.70 17.64 43.06
C VAL A 200 4.08 17.06 43.35
N LYS A 201 4.63 16.24 42.43
CA LYS A 201 5.95 15.62 42.59
C LYS A 201 7.13 16.56 42.36
N GLN A 202 6.91 17.75 41.80
CA GLN A 202 7.95 18.79 41.66
C GLN A 202 8.18 19.58 42.96
N GLY A 203 7.21 19.58 43.89
CA GLY A 203 7.35 20.19 45.23
C GLY A 203 8.23 19.40 46.22
N MET A 204 8.49 18.11 45.95
CA MET A 204 9.40 17.27 46.76
C MET A 204 10.88 17.43 46.39
N ARG A 205 11.24 18.34 45.48
CA ARG A 205 12.63 18.61 45.08
C ARG A 205 13.38 19.65 45.92
N ILE A 206 12.77 20.20 46.99
CA ILE A 206 13.42 21.14 47.93
C ILE A 206 13.45 20.56 49.36
N ALA A 207 13.74 19.27 49.50
CA ALA A 207 14.00 18.65 50.81
C ALA A 207 15.17 17.65 50.82
N VAL A 208 15.95 17.57 49.73
CA VAL A 208 17.16 16.70 49.65
C VAL A 208 18.35 17.42 48.99
N PHE A 209 18.40 18.76 49.07
CA PHE A 209 19.64 19.52 48.98
C PHE A 209 19.63 20.61 50.04
#